data_AF-A0A1H3D167-F1
#
_entry.id   AF-A0A1H3D167-F1
#
_cell.length_a   1.000
_cell.length_b   1.000
_cell.length_c   1.000
_cell.angle_alpha   90.00
_cell.angle_beta   90.00
_cell.angle_gamma   90.00
#
_symmetry.space_group_name_H-M   'P 1'
#
loop_
_entity.id
_entity.type
_entity.pdbx_description
1 polymer ?
#
loop_
_entity_poly.entity_id
_entity_poly.type
_entity_poly.pdbx_seq_one_letter_code
_entity_poly.pdbx_strand_id
1 'polypeptide(L)'
;MNERLVSPLVPSAARLQDRSRGHSGPDSPSAPLPLAEVPVFRDGAPVGYAMATVDGSGRVSDQRILRSLGWQPGDPLTITAQDGAVILRRDPRGVFALAPSTELLSELGRAHLQARGQEREQITQMLTMAYRAADGVAFKFGYADLSARIIDLMRLATAESQDRLLAASVSYVRTETFFATGNLNAGGRALTKAIDAMPSSSLAAATATRGSLHMRAAVVAARAGKADEAHDHLDEARTAAADVSEGVYYGTAFGPASVKIHDVAVAVELGDSPTAVQRGGDWQPPRRLPAERRSHYYIDLAGAQLEVGRADDAYASLQLARQIAPQHTREHPRVRLALSALLRSRPTANADLKDFVTWAGAH
;
A
#
# COMPACT_ATOMS: atom_id res chain seq x y z
N MET A 1 -3.23 -3.78 -27.23
CA MET A 1 -1.81 -3.64 -26.85
C MET A 1 -1.80 -3.61 -25.33
N ASN A 2 -1.36 -4.70 -24.68
CA ASN A 2 -1.52 -4.90 -23.23
C ASN A 2 -0.44 -4.14 -22.46
N GLU A 3 -0.81 -3.10 -21.72
CA GLU A 3 0.08 -2.42 -20.78
C GLU A 3 0.27 -3.29 -19.52
N ARG A 4 1.52 -3.66 -19.24
CA ARG A 4 1.94 -4.35 -18.03
C ARG A 4 2.39 -3.30 -17.01
N LEU A 5 1.69 -3.17 -15.90
CA LEU A 5 2.16 -2.40 -14.74
C LEU A 5 3.48 -2.99 -14.22
N VAL A 6 4.56 -2.22 -14.32
CA VAL A 6 5.86 -2.53 -13.73
C VAL A 6 5.82 -2.11 -12.26
N SER A 7 6.03 -3.06 -11.35
CA SER A 7 6.09 -2.79 -9.92
C SER A 7 7.40 -2.10 -9.53
N PRO A 8 7.38 -1.12 -8.61
CA PRO A 8 8.56 -0.37 -8.18
C PRO A 8 9.58 -1.24 -7.41
N LEU A 9 10.87 -1.14 -7.77
CA LEU A 9 12.02 -1.85 -7.17
C LEU A 9 12.86 -0.85 -6.33
N VAL A 10 12.73 -0.87 -4.99
CA VAL A 10 13.47 0.03 -4.08
C VAL A 10 14.83 -0.58 -3.67
N PRO A 11 15.97 0.13 -3.78
CA PRO A 11 17.27 -0.32 -3.27
C PRO A 11 17.43 -0.11 -1.75
N SER A 12 18.17 -1.00 -1.08
CA SER A 12 18.24 -1.09 0.40
C SER A 12 19.37 -0.23 1.02
N ALA A 13 19.05 0.42 2.15
CA ALA A 13 19.85 1.44 2.84
C ALA A 13 20.88 0.90 3.87
N ALA A 14 21.44 -0.30 3.68
CA ALA A 14 22.31 -0.93 4.68
C ALA A 14 23.79 -0.97 4.27
N ARG A 15 24.46 0.19 4.31
CA ARG A 15 25.94 0.30 4.46
C ARG A 15 26.40 1.51 5.29
N LEU A 16 25.52 2.13 6.07
CA LEU A 16 25.81 3.41 6.74
C LEU A 16 25.92 3.38 8.28
N GLN A 17 26.02 2.22 8.93
CA GLN A 17 26.03 2.17 10.41
C GLN A 17 27.25 1.52 11.08
N ASP A 18 28.34 1.20 10.38
CA ASP A 18 29.50 0.55 11.03
C ASP A 18 30.68 1.48 11.40
N ARG A 19 30.45 2.79 11.55
CA ARG A 19 31.51 3.71 12.02
C ARG A 19 30.98 4.82 12.93
N SER A 20 30.73 4.51 14.19
CA SER A 20 30.67 5.52 15.25
C SER A 20 31.13 4.98 16.60
N ARG A 21 32.42 4.64 16.68
CA ARG A 21 33.18 4.71 17.94
C ARG A 21 34.30 5.75 17.80
N GLY A 22 34.21 6.83 18.57
CA GLY A 22 35.36 7.58 19.06
C GLY A 22 35.64 8.96 18.44
N HIS A 23 35.73 9.94 19.36
CA HIS A 23 36.52 11.18 19.35
C HIS A 23 35.96 12.45 18.69
N SER A 24 35.68 13.41 19.57
CA SER A 24 35.56 14.85 19.37
C SER A 24 36.92 15.50 19.02
N GLY A 25 36.97 16.28 17.94
CA GLY A 25 38.11 17.12 17.52
C GLY A 25 37.75 17.98 16.28
N PRO A 26 38.43 19.11 16.03
CA PRO A 26 37.79 20.39 15.67
C PRO A 26 37.47 20.60 14.18
N ASP A 27 36.56 21.55 13.95
CA ASP A 27 36.01 22.03 12.68
C ASP A 27 37.00 22.02 11.50
N SER A 28 36.64 21.28 10.45
CA SER A 28 37.14 21.47 9.09
C SER A 28 35.96 21.39 8.13
N PRO A 29 35.90 22.28 7.11
CA PRO A 29 34.78 22.30 6.17
C PRO A 29 34.72 20.97 5.42
N SER A 30 33.68 20.18 5.67
CA SER A 30 33.47 18.91 4.99
C SER A 30 33.22 19.17 3.51
N ALA A 31 34.15 18.76 2.65
CA ALA A 31 33.90 18.70 1.22
C ALA A 31 32.62 17.87 0.97
N PRO A 32 31.68 18.33 0.12
CA PRO A 32 30.45 17.61 -0.13
C PRO A 32 30.76 16.21 -0.65
N LEU A 33 30.09 15.20 -0.09
CA LEU A 33 30.22 13.80 -0.51
C LEU A 33 29.97 13.70 -2.03
N PRO A 34 30.78 12.92 -2.76
CA PRO A 34 30.56 12.73 -4.18
C PRO A 34 29.19 12.08 -4.39
N LEU A 35 28.31 12.81 -5.07
CA LEU A 35 27.02 12.29 -5.52
C LEU A 35 27.28 11.08 -6.41
N ALA A 36 26.60 9.97 -6.15
CA ALA A 36 26.61 8.84 -7.06
C ALA A 36 26.13 9.30 -8.44
N GLU A 37 27.02 9.23 -9.42
CA GLU A 37 26.66 9.44 -10.82
C GLU A 37 25.72 8.31 -11.24
N VAL A 38 24.45 8.66 -11.39
CA VAL A 38 23.48 7.78 -12.04
C VAL A 38 23.81 7.80 -13.53
N PRO A 39 23.95 6.63 -14.19
CA PRO A 39 24.31 6.58 -15.60
C PRO A 39 23.36 7.45 -16.42
N VAL A 40 23.94 8.30 -17.27
CA VAL A 40 23.20 9.09 -18.25
C VAL A 40 22.48 8.09 -19.16
N PHE A 41 21.16 8.06 -19.08
CA PHE A 41 20.35 7.30 -20.02
C PHE A 41 20.60 7.89 -21.41
N ARG A 42 21.17 7.08 -22.31
CA ARG A 42 21.31 7.46 -23.72
C ARG A 42 19.91 7.65 -24.30
N ASP A 43 19.71 8.75 -25.02
CA ASP A 43 18.49 9.04 -25.78
C ASP A 43 18.07 7.81 -26.59
N GLY A 44 16.84 7.33 -26.38
CA GLY A 44 16.26 6.23 -27.16
C GLY A 44 15.51 5.15 -26.39
N ALA A 45 15.48 5.16 -25.06
CA ALA A 45 14.59 4.27 -24.32
C ALA A 45 13.15 4.85 -24.32
N PRO A 46 12.14 4.15 -24.89
CA PRO A 46 10.75 4.65 -24.93
C PRO A 46 10.09 4.69 -23.54
N VAL A 47 10.74 4.13 -22.52
CA VAL A 47 10.27 4.10 -21.13
C VAL A 47 11.47 4.33 -20.21
N GLY A 48 11.36 5.35 -19.35
CA GLY A 48 12.26 5.59 -18.22
C GLY A 48 11.51 5.37 -16.91
N TYR A 49 12.17 4.80 -15.91
CA TYR A 49 11.61 4.62 -14.57
C TYR A 49 12.55 5.25 -13.54
N ALA A 50 11.99 5.99 -12.59
CA ALA A 50 12.72 6.54 -11.45
C ALA A 50 11.89 6.40 -10.17
N MET A 51 12.60 6.37 -9.04
CA MET A 51 12.00 6.39 -7.71
C MET A 51 12.42 7.67 -7.02
N ALA A 52 11.44 8.52 -6.73
CA ALA A 52 11.66 9.76 -6.01
C ALA A 52 11.14 9.63 -4.59
N THR A 53 11.82 10.24 -3.64
CA THR A 53 11.22 10.50 -2.33
C THR A 53 10.22 11.64 -2.48
N VAL A 54 9.05 11.47 -1.88
CA VAL A 54 8.10 12.55 -1.67
C VAL A 54 8.27 13.00 -0.22
N ASP A 55 8.75 14.22 0.00
CA ASP A 55 8.84 14.74 1.36
C ASP A 55 7.43 15.06 1.93
N GLY A 56 7.36 15.39 3.22
CA GLY A 56 6.09 15.72 3.89
C GLY A 56 5.35 16.94 3.31
N SER A 57 5.98 17.69 2.40
CA SER A 57 5.36 18.79 1.65
C SER A 57 4.85 18.37 0.26
N GLY A 58 5.05 17.12 -0.15
CA GLY A 58 4.65 16.63 -1.46
C GLY A 58 5.69 16.85 -2.56
N ARG A 59 6.92 17.24 -2.22
CA ARG A 59 7.99 17.44 -3.21
C ARG A 59 8.52 16.11 -3.69
N VAL A 60 8.35 15.86 -4.98
CA VAL A 60 9.04 14.77 -5.68
C VAL A 60 10.49 15.21 -5.87
N SER A 61 11.42 14.57 -5.15
CA SER A 61 12.85 14.95 -5.14
C SER A 61 13.60 14.67 -6.45
N ASP A 62 13.01 13.93 -7.38
CA ASP A 62 13.68 13.52 -8.61
C ASP A 62 13.47 14.50 -9.77
N GLN A 63 14.37 15.48 -9.87
CA GLN A 63 14.46 16.37 -11.04
C GLN A 63 15.06 15.70 -12.28
N ARG A 64 15.64 14.49 -12.17
CA ARG A 64 16.33 13.83 -13.29
C ARG A 64 15.33 13.21 -14.25
N ILE A 65 14.21 12.66 -13.76
CA ILE A 65 13.17 12.10 -14.65
C ILE A 65 12.45 13.18 -15.46
N LEU A 66 12.24 14.38 -14.88
CA LEU A 66 11.65 15.50 -15.62
C LEU A 66 12.59 15.97 -16.73
N ARG A 67 13.90 16.07 -16.43
CA ARG A 67 14.92 16.40 -17.43
C ARG A 67 15.03 15.35 -18.52
N SER A 68 14.98 14.05 -18.18
CA SER A 68 15.05 12.98 -19.19
C SER A 68 13.79 12.88 -20.05
N LEU A 69 12.62 13.27 -19.52
CA LEU A 69 11.39 13.42 -20.30
C LEU A 69 11.37 14.72 -21.13
N GLY A 70 12.36 15.60 -20.95
CA GLY A 70 12.46 16.90 -21.62
C GLY A 70 11.40 17.92 -21.18
N TRP A 71 10.74 17.69 -20.05
CA TRP A 71 9.69 18.58 -19.56
C TRP A 71 10.29 19.76 -18.80
N GLN A 72 9.78 20.95 -19.09
CA GLN A 72 10.22 22.22 -18.51
C GLN A 72 9.16 22.77 -17.54
N PRO A 73 9.56 23.49 -16.48
CA PRO A 73 8.61 24.24 -15.68
C PRO A 73 7.73 25.13 -16.57
N GLY A 74 6.42 25.09 -16.34
CA GLY A 74 5.41 25.75 -17.17
C GLY A 74 4.84 24.88 -18.30
N ASP A 75 5.39 23.69 -18.56
CA ASP A 75 4.81 22.80 -19.56
C ASP A 75 3.38 22.38 -19.17
N PRO A 76 2.42 22.46 -20.10
CA PRO A 76 1.05 22.06 -19.82
C PRO A 76 0.96 20.53 -19.75
N LEU A 77 0.27 20.04 -18.72
CA LEU A 77 0.15 18.64 -18.36
C LEU A 77 -1.33 18.24 -18.25
N THR A 78 -1.64 17.03 -18.69
CA THR A 78 -2.79 16.27 -18.20
C THR A 78 -2.32 15.40 -17.05
N ILE A 79 -3.02 15.47 -15.92
CA ILE A 79 -2.88 14.52 -14.83
C ILE A 79 -4.12 13.64 -14.88
N THR A 80 -3.94 12.33 -14.73
CA THR A 80 -5.04 11.37 -14.62
C THR A 80 -4.74 10.42 -13.47
N ALA A 81 -5.80 9.92 -12.82
CA ALA A 81 -5.67 8.84 -11.85
C ALA A 81 -6.26 7.57 -12.46
N GLN A 82 -5.47 6.51 -12.54
CA GLN A 82 -5.92 5.21 -13.05
C GLN A 82 -5.30 4.09 -12.20
N ASP A 83 -6.13 3.13 -11.78
CA ASP A 83 -5.69 1.89 -11.11
C ASP A 83 -4.73 2.08 -9.91
N GLY A 84 -4.86 3.18 -9.16
CA GLY A 84 -3.99 3.46 -8.02
C GLY A 84 -2.71 4.25 -8.35
N ALA A 85 -2.52 4.65 -9.61
CA ALA A 85 -1.43 5.50 -10.05
C ALA A 85 -1.92 6.90 -10.45
N VAL A 86 -1.06 7.90 -10.25
CA VAL A 86 -1.22 9.22 -10.87
C VAL A 86 -0.31 9.26 -12.09
N ILE A 87 -0.93 9.37 -13.26
CA ILE A 87 -0.23 9.44 -14.55
C ILE A 87 -0.19 10.90 -14.96
N LEU A 88 1.02 11.43 -15.10
CA LEU A 88 1.27 12.76 -15.65
C LEU A 88 1.64 12.60 -17.13
N ARG A 89 1.11 13.46 -17.99
CA ARG A 89 1.46 13.51 -19.42
C ARG A 89 1.55 14.96 -19.88
N ARG A 90 2.60 15.32 -20.63
CA ARG A 90 2.65 16.61 -21.33
C ARG A 90 1.54 16.67 -22.39
N ASP A 91 0.72 17.69 -22.32
CA ASP A 91 -0.40 17.93 -23.23
C ASP A 91 -0.50 19.43 -23.52
N PRO A 92 -0.40 19.89 -24.78
CA PRO A 92 -0.63 21.29 -25.15
C PRO A 92 -1.99 21.86 -24.71
N ARG A 93 -2.97 21.00 -24.40
CA ARG A 93 -4.29 21.36 -23.85
C ARG A 93 -4.44 21.05 -22.35
N GLY A 94 -3.34 20.66 -21.70
CA GLY A 94 -3.30 20.34 -20.28
C GLY A 94 -3.64 21.54 -19.41
N VAL A 95 -4.43 21.31 -18.36
CA VAL A 95 -4.86 22.36 -17.42
C VAL A 95 -3.97 22.48 -16.18
N PHE A 96 -3.03 21.55 -16.02
CA PHE A 96 -1.99 21.62 -15.00
C PHE A 96 -0.69 22.12 -15.64
N ALA A 97 0.14 22.83 -14.90
CA ALA A 97 1.47 23.22 -15.36
C ALA A 97 2.53 22.51 -14.54
N LEU A 98 3.63 22.09 -15.17
CA LEU A 98 4.77 21.57 -14.42
C LEU A 98 5.34 22.71 -13.55
N ALA A 99 5.22 22.60 -12.23
CA ALA A 99 5.77 23.61 -11.34
C ALA A 99 7.33 23.54 -11.28
N PRO A 100 8.02 24.66 -11.00
CA PRO A 100 9.49 24.69 -10.85
C PRO A 100 10.01 23.76 -9.74
N SER A 101 9.18 23.54 -8.72
CA SER A 101 9.26 22.42 -7.79
C SER A 101 8.11 21.47 -8.12
N THR A 102 8.39 20.20 -8.41
CA THR A 102 7.38 19.17 -8.68
C THR A 102 6.62 18.79 -7.41
N GLU A 103 5.81 19.72 -6.91
CA GLU A 103 4.94 19.55 -5.75
C GLU A 103 3.55 19.12 -6.23
N LEU A 104 3.43 17.86 -6.65
CA LEU A 104 2.17 17.33 -7.19
C LEU A 104 1.00 17.52 -6.21
N LEU A 105 1.23 17.32 -4.90
CA LEU A 105 0.19 17.52 -3.89
C LEU A 105 -0.19 18.99 -3.73
N SER A 106 0.78 19.92 -3.75
CA SER A 106 0.51 21.35 -3.66
C SER A 106 -0.27 21.85 -4.88
N GLU A 107 0.10 21.40 -6.09
CA GLU A 107 -0.59 21.77 -7.33
C GLU A 107 -2.02 21.22 -7.39
N LEU A 108 -2.23 19.95 -7.02
CA LEU A 108 -3.57 19.37 -6.94
C LEU A 108 -4.41 20.05 -5.85
N GLY A 109 -3.82 20.42 -4.72
CA GLY A 109 -4.49 21.17 -3.66
C GLY A 109 -4.92 22.57 -4.12
N ARG A 110 -4.03 23.29 -4.81
CA ARG A 110 -4.33 24.61 -5.40
C ARG A 110 -5.44 24.50 -6.45
N ALA A 111 -5.35 23.51 -7.34
CA ALA A 111 -6.35 23.27 -8.36
C ALA A 111 -7.72 22.93 -7.74
N HIS A 112 -7.76 22.12 -6.67
CA HIS A 112 -8.99 21.77 -5.97
C HIS A 112 -9.72 22.99 -5.39
N LEU A 113 -8.96 23.95 -4.85
CA LEU A 113 -9.51 25.20 -4.30
C LEU A 113 -10.06 26.15 -5.38
N GLN A 114 -9.52 26.08 -6.60
CA GLN A 114 -9.90 26.98 -7.71
C GLN A 114 -11.00 26.40 -8.59
N ALA A 115 -11.06 25.08 -8.73
CA ALA A 115 -11.97 24.39 -9.63
C ALA A 115 -13.43 24.46 -9.18
N ARG A 116 -14.34 24.34 -10.16
CA ARG A 116 -15.79 24.33 -9.93
C ARG A 116 -16.48 23.25 -10.76
N GLY A 117 -17.68 22.85 -10.33
CA GLY A 117 -18.51 21.88 -11.05
C GLY A 117 -17.77 20.56 -11.33
N GLN A 118 -17.90 20.05 -12.54
CA GLN A 118 -17.33 18.75 -12.95
C GLN A 118 -15.80 18.70 -12.88
N GLU A 119 -15.11 19.82 -13.12
CA GLU A 119 -13.64 19.90 -13.00
C GLU A 119 -13.19 19.65 -11.56
N ARG A 120 -13.96 20.17 -10.58
CA ARG A 120 -13.67 19.96 -9.15
C ARG A 120 -13.77 18.48 -8.77
N GLU A 121 -14.72 17.74 -9.32
CA GLU A 121 -14.85 16.29 -9.07
C GLU A 121 -13.63 15.51 -9.58
N GLN A 122 -13.19 15.80 -10.81
CA GLN A 122 -12.00 15.16 -11.39
C GLN A 122 -10.73 15.46 -10.58
N ILE A 123 -10.54 16.72 -10.16
CA ILE A 123 -9.41 17.12 -9.33
C ILE A 123 -9.50 16.49 -7.93
N THR A 124 -10.70 16.39 -7.36
CA THR A 124 -10.90 15.72 -6.07
C THR A 124 -10.47 14.27 -6.14
N GLN A 125 -10.86 13.55 -7.20
CA GLN A 125 -10.43 12.17 -7.42
C GLN A 125 -8.89 12.07 -7.51
N MET A 126 -8.24 12.91 -8.31
CA MET A 126 -6.78 12.91 -8.43
C MET A 126 -6.08 13.23 -7.11
N LEU A 127 -6.55 14.26 -6.39
CA LEU A 127 -6.01 14.68 -5.10
C LEU A 127 -6.15 13.57 -4.06
N THR A 128 -7.32 12.93 -3.96
CA THR A 128 -7.55 11.80 -3.07
C THR A 128 -6.63 10.63 -3.40
N MET A 129 -6.42 10.31 -4.67
CA MET A 129 -5.51 9.23 -5.07
C MET A 129 -4.05 9.55 -4.77
N ALA A 130 -3.62 10.80 -4.95
CA ALA A 130 -2.29 11.25 -4.59
C ALA A 130 -2.06 11.20 -3.07
N TYR A 131 -3.04 11.66 -2.28
CA TYR A 131 -3.00 11.52 -0.83
C TYR A 131 -2.98 10.07 -0.37
N ARG A 132 -3.78 9.19 -0.99
CA ARG A 132 -3.77 7.76 -0.67
C ARG A 132 -2.39 7.12 -0.90
N ALA A 133 -1.69 7.51 -1.96
CA ALA A 133 -0.33 7.03 -2.22
C ALA A 133 0.66 7.53 -1.14
N ALA A 134 0.57 8.81 -0.75
CA ALA A 134 1.39 9.38 0.31
C ALA A 134 1.12 8.74 1.67
N ASP A 135 -0.16 8.50 2.00
CA ASP A 135 -0.59 7.81 3.21
C ASP A 135 -0.06 6.38 3.29
N GLY A 136 -0.13 5.62 2.18
CA GLY A 136 0.43 4.27 2.11
C GLY A 136 1.92 4.21 2.46
N VAL A 137 2.69 5.28 2.18
CA VAL A 137 4.10 5.40 2.64
C VAL A 137 4.14 5.77 4.12
N ALA A 138 3.43 6.82 4.53
CA ALA A 138 3.43 7.29 5.91
C ALA A 138 3.06 6.18 6.90
N PHE A 139 1.99 5.43 6.64
CA PHE A 139 1.52 4.34 7.47
C PHE A 139 2.55 3.20 7.57
N LYS A 140 3.10 2.76 6.43
CA LYS A 140 4.06 1.63 6.39
C LYS A 140 5.38 1.93 7.10
N PHE A 141 5.81 3.19 7.13
CA PHE A 141 7.01 3.63 7.85
C PHE A 141 6.72 4.07 9.29
N GLY A 142 5.48 3.92 9.78
CA GLY A 142 5.12 4.18 11.17
C GLY A 142 4.86 5.66 11.51
N TYR A 143 4.77 6.55 10.52
CA TYR A 143 4.40 7.96 10.70
C TYR A 143 2.88 8.11 10.88
N ALA A 144 2.37 7.60 12.01
CA ALA A 144 0.93 7.48 12.26
C ALA A 144 0.19 8.83 12.34
N ASP A 145 0.85 9.87 12.83
CA ASP A 145 0.34 11.24 12.89
C ASP A 145 0.21 11.88 11.51
N LEU A 146 1.24 11.70 10.66
CA LEU A 146 1.23 12.14 9.27
C LEU A 146 0.16 11.39 8.46
N SER A 147 0.08 10.07 8.60
CA SER A 147 -0.97 9.23 7.98
C SER A 147 -2.36 9.73 8.39
N ALA A 148 -2.62 9.91 9.69
CA ALA A 148 -3.89 10.44 10.18
C ALA A 148 -4.21 11.82 9.59
N ARG A 149 -3.22 12.70 9.44
CA ARG A 149 -3.41 14.00 8.81
C ARG A 149 -3.74 13.91 7.32
N ILE A 150 -3.05 13.05 6.57
CA ILE A 150 -3.32 12.83 5.15
C ILE A 150 -4.72 12.24 4.94
N ILE A 151 -5.13 11.30 5.79
CA ILE A 151 -6.48 10.73 5.81
C ILE A 151 -7.53 11.82 6.07
N ASP A 152 -7.28 12.73 7.01
CA ASP A 152 -8.19 13.86 7.26
C ASP A 152 -8.30 14.79 6.04
N LEU A 153 -7.18 15.07 5.36
CA LEU A 153 -7.19 15.84 4.11
C LEU A 153 -8.01 15.14 3.00
N MET A 154 -7.91 13.82 2.87
CA MET A 154 -8.76 13.05 1.94
C MET A 154 -10.24 13.17 2.28
N ARG A 155 -10.60 13.13 3.57
CA ARG A 155 -11.99 13.28 4.03
C ARG A 155 -12.53 14.68 3.76
N LEU A 156 -11.73 15.71 4.00
CA LEU A 156 -12.10 17.10 3.71
C LEU A 156 -12.31 17.31 2.21
N ALA A 157 -11.39 16.81 1.37
CA ALA A 157 -11.51 16.93 -0.09
C ALA A 157 -12.77 16.23 -0.64
N THR A 158 -13.16 15.10 -0.05
CA THR A 158 -14.32 14.30 -0.49
C THR A 158 -15.64 14.69 0.18
N ALA A 159 -15.63 15.60 1.17
CA ALA A 159 -16.82 15.92 1.95
C ALA A 159 -17.96 16.53 1.10
N GLU A 160 -17.61 17.33 0.10
CA GLU A 160 -18.55 17.98 -0.82
C GLU A 160 -18.66 17.27 -2.18
N SER A 161 -17.91 16.18 -2.38
CA SER A 161 -17.89 15.45 -3.65
C SER A 161 -19.21 14.72 -3.87
N GLN A 162 -19.70 14.75 -5.11
CA GLN A 162 -20.85 13.98 -5.55
C GLN A 162 -20.50 12.50 -5.76
N ASP A 163 -19.21 12.15 -5.87
CA ASP A 163 -18.75 10.77 -5.95
C ASP A 163 -18.73 10.11 -4.55
N ARG A 164 -19.86 9.49 -4.21
CA ARG A 164 -20.02 8.72 -2.97
C ARG A 164 -19.08 7.51 -2.88
N LEU A 165 -18.66 6.94 -4.01
CA LEU A 165 -17.74 5.80 -4.03
C LEU A 165 -16.33 6.22 -3.62
N LEU A 166 -15.89 7.40 -4.07
CA LEU A 166 -14.63 7.99 -3.64
C LEU A 166 -14.61 8.23 -2.12
N ALA A 167 -15.65 8.83 -1.55
CA ALA A 167 -15.76 9.03 -0.11
C ALA A 167 -15.79 7.71 0.69
N ALA A 168 -16.46 6.68 0.16
CA ALA A 168 -16.44 5.33 0.73
C ALA A 168 -15.03 4.71 0.69
N SER A 169 -14.30 4.87 -0.41
CA SER A 169 -12.90 4.41 -0.52
C SER A 169 -11.97 5.07 0.51
N VAL A 170 -12.23 6.33 0.88
CA VAL A 170 -11.48 7.02 1.95
C VAL A 170 -11.83 6.42 3.31
N SER A 171 -13.09 6.01 3.53
CA SER A 171 -13.51 5.34 4.76
C SER A 171 -12.81 3.99 4.95
N TYR A 172 -12.54 3.26 3.86
CA TYR A 172 -11.68 2.06 3.89
C TYR A 172 -10.27 2.38 4.42
N VAL A 173 -9.62 3.43 3.90
CA VAL A 173 -8.25 3.83 4.30
C VAL A 173 -8.21 4.31 5.75
N ARG A 174 -9.22 5.09 6.16
CA ARG A 174 -9.34 5.63 7.52
C ARG A 174 -9.22 4.56 8.62
N THR A 175 -9.48 3.30 8.31
CA THR A 175 -9.27 2.18 9.24
C THR A 175 -7.85 2.08 9.80
N GLU A 176 -6.86 2.57 9.06
CA GLU A 176 -5.48 2.68 9.52
C GLU A 176 -5.35 3.53 10.80
N THR A 177 -6.13 4.61 10.94
CA THR A 177 -6.17 5.42 12.17
C THR A 177 -6.72 4.64 13.38
N PHE A 178 -7.67 3.74 13.14
CA PHE A 178 -8.24 2.90 14.18
C PHE A 178 -7.30 1.75 14.57
N PHE A 179 -6.54 1.21 13.61
CA PHE A 179 -5.48 0.23 13.92
C PHE A 179 -4.36 0.86 14.75
N ALA A 180 -3.90 2.05 14.38
CA ALA A 180 -2.84 2.74 15.10
C ALA A 180 -3.23 3.10 16.55
N THR A 181 -4.51 3.38 16.80
CA THR A 181 -5.03 3.78 18.12
C THR A 181 -5.65 2.62 18.92
N GLY A 182 -5.82 1.45 18.31
CA GLY A 182 -6.54 0.31 18.91
C GLY A 182 -8.05 0.51 19.07
N ASN A 183 -8.64 1.61 18.57
CA ASN A 183 -10.06 1.91 18.72
C ASN A 183 -10.94 1.18 17.68
N LEU A 184 -10.86 -0.15 17.70
CA LEU A 184 -11.47 -1.02 16.69
C LEU A 184 -13.00 -0.93 16.66
N ASN A 185 -13.65 -0.76 17.81
CA ASN A 185 -15.10 -0.58 17.89
C ASN A 185 -15.57 0.70 17.17
N ALA A 186 -14.82 1.81 17.28
CA ALA A 186 -15.11 3.01 16.51
C ALA A 186 -14.85 2.79 15.01
N GLY A 187 -13.82 2.01 14.67
CA GLY A 187 -13.54 1.62 13.29
C GLY A 187 -14.67 0.82 12.64
N GLY A 188 -15.19 -0.19 13.33
CA GLY A 188 -16.34 -0.98 12.87
C GLY A 188 -17.56 -0.09 12.60
N ARG A 189 -17.96 0.74 13.57
CA ARG A 189 -19.08 1.69 13.39
C ARG A 189 -18.86 2.67 12.23
N ALA A 190 -17.63 3.14 12.03
CA ALA A 190 -17.32 4.03 10.92
C ALA A 190 -17.46 3.35 9.56
N LEU A 191 -17.08 2.07 9.45
CA LEU A 191 -17.27 1.28 8.24
C LEU A 191 -18.74 0.98 7.97
N THR A 192 -19.50 0.54 8.97
CA THR A 192 -20.96 0.32 8.85
C THR A 192 -21.66 1.58 8.35
N LYS A 193 -21.36 2.74 8.94
CA LYS A 193 -21.90 4.02 8.48
C LYS A 193 -21.54 4.34 7.03
N ALA A 194 -20.33 3.99 6.59
CA ALA A 194 -19.92 4.19 5.19
C ALA A 194 -20.66 3.24 4.24
N ILE A 195 -20.87 1.98 4.65
CA ILE A 195 -21.65 0.98 3.91
C ILE A 195 -23.12 1.42 3.77
N ASP A 196 -23.72 1.93 4.84
CA ASP A 196 -25.12 2.39 4.86
C ASP A 196 -25.34 3.64 4.00
N ALA A 197 -24.32 4.51 3.90
CA ALA A 197 -24.36 5.72 3.10
C ALA A 197 -24.11 5.48 1.60
N MET A 198 -23.73 4.26 1.20
CA MET A 198 -23.46 3.93 -0.20
C MET A 198 -24.75 3.82 -1.00
N PRO A 199 -24.81 4.38 -2.21
CA PRO A 199 -25.99 4.29 -3.06
C PRO A 199 -26.29 2.82 -3.41
N SER A 200 -27.59 2.51 -3.58
CA SER A 200 -28.02 1.26 -4.20
C SER A 200 -27.71 1.33 -5.69
N SER A 201 -26.72 0.58 -6.14
CA SER A 201 -26.25 0.56 -7.53
C SER A 201 -25.69 -0.82 -7.86
N SER A 202 -26.01 -1.33 -9.04
CA SER A 202 -25.46 -2.57 -9.58
C SER A 202 -24.19 -2.35 -10.43
N LEU A 203 -23.67 -1.12 -10.47
CA LEU A 203 -22.40 -0.85 -11.14
C LEU A 203 -21.27 -1.62 -10.45
N ALA A 204 -20.42 -2.28 -11.24
CA ALA A 204 -19.32 -3.09 -10.71
C ALA A 204 -18.43 -2.31 -9.73
N ALA A 205 -18.17 -1.03 -9.98
CA ALA A 205 -17.39 -0.19 -9.07
C ALA A 205 -18.09 0.05 -7.72
N ALA A 206 -19.42 0.18 -7.70
CA ALA A 206 -20.19 0.34 -6.47
C ALA A 206 -20.23 -0.97 -5.66
N THR A 207 -20.47 -2.10 -6.33
CA THR A 207 -20.42 -3.44 -5.73
C THR A 207 -19.04 -3.74 -5.16
N ALA A 208 -17.97 -3.47 -5.92
CA ALA A 208 -16.61 -3.68 -5.46
C ALA A 208 -16.22 -2.76 -4.28
N THR A 209 -16.67 -1.51 -4.30
CA THR A 209 -16.42 -0.57 -3.19
C THR A 209 -17.14 -1.02 -1.92
N ARG A 210 -18.42 -1.40 -2.01
CA ARG A 210 -19.19 -1.98 -0.89
C ARG A 210 -18.50 -3.25 -0.37
N GLY A 211 -18.18 -4.19 -1.24
CA GLY A 211 -17.50 -5.42 -0.87
C GLY A 211 -16.14 -5.17 -0.20
N SER A 212 -15.38 -4.17 -0.65
CA SER A 212 -14.11 -3.80 -0.03
C SER A 212 -14.28 -3.24 1.40
N LEU A 213 -15.36 -2.51 1.67
CA LEU A 213 -15.69 -2.03 3.00
C LEU A 213 -16.07 -3.19 3.93
N HIS A 214 -16.91 -4.12 3.46
CA HIS A 214 -17.23 -5.35 4.21
C HIS A 214 -15.96 -6.18 4.49
N MET A 215 -15.11 -6.38 3.49
CA MET A 215 -13.82 -7.07 3.63
C MET A 215 -12.92 -6.43 4.70
N ARG A 216 -12.88 -5.09 4.78
CA ARG A 216 -12.15 -4.38 5.84
C ARG A 216 -12.85 -4.48 7.19
N ALA A 217 -14.17 -4.41 7.22
CA ALA A 217 -14.96 -4.52 8.44
C ALA A 217 -14.77 -5.89 9.09
N ALA A 218 -14.67 -6.95 8.28
CA ALA A 218 -14.33 -8.28 8.75
C ALA A 218 -12.98 -8.32 9.49
N VAL A 219 -11.94 -7.70 8.94
CA VAL A 219 -10.62 -7.62 9.62
C VAL A 219 -10.69 -6.82 10.91
N VAL A 220 -11.44 -5.71 10.93
CA VAL A 220 -11.63 -4.89 12.13
C VAL A 220 -12.37 -5.67 13.22
N ALA A 221 -13.44 -6.38 12.85
CA ALA A 221 -14.23 -7.22 13.75
C ALA A 221 -13.40 -8.40 14.28
N ALA A 222 -12.62 -9.06 13.43
CA ALA A 222 -11.72 -10.15 13.80
C ALA A 222 -10.70 -9.70 14.85
N ARG A 223 -10.01 -8.58 14.61
CA ARG A 223 -9.09 -7.97 15.58
C ARG A 223 -9.75 -7.54 16.88
N ALA A 224 -11.04 -7.24 16.85
CA ALA A 224 -11.83 -6.91 18.03
C ALA A 224 -12.35 -8.16 18.76
N GLY A 225 -12.03 -9.38 18.31
CA GLY A 225 -12.47 -10.64 18.90
C GLY A 225 -13.94 -10.98 18.60
N LYS A 226 -14.52 -10.36 17.57
CA LYS A 226 -15.94 -10.52 17.23
C LYS A 226 -16.10 -11.46 16.04
N ALA A 227 -16.01 -12.77 16.30
CA ALA A 227 -16.00 -13.80 15.27
C ALA A 227 -17.25 -13.77 14.37
N ASP A 228 -18.44 -13.67 14.95
CA ASP A 228 -19.69 -13.69 14.19
C ASP A 228 -19.80 -12.48 13.25
N GLU A 229 -19.57 -11.26 13.78
CA GLU A 229 -19.54 -10.02 12.96
C GLU A 229 -18.48 -10.11 11.84
N ALA A 230 -17.33 -10.73 12.10
CA ALA A 230 -16.28 -10.90 11.10
C ALA A 230 -16.70 -11.83 9.96
N HIS A 231 -17.38 -12.93 10.28
CA HIS A 231 -17.89 -13.88 9.29
C HIS A 231 -19.04 -13.29 8.47
N ASP A 232 -19.99 -12.60 9.11
CA ASP A 232 -21.08 -11.91 8.42
C ASP A 232 -20.54 -10.93 7.36
N HIS A 233 -19.56 -10.12 7.74
CA HIS A 233 -18.91 -9.20 6.79
C HIS A 233 -18.14 -9.92 5.68
N LEU A 234 -17.51 -11.07 5.94
CA LEU A 234 -16.85 -11.86 4.88
C LEU A 234 -17.86 -12.44 3.89
N ASP A 235 -19.04 -12.85 4.34
CA ASP A 235 -20.06 -13.44 3.48
C ASP A 235 -20.73 -12.39 2.59
N GLU A 236 -20.94 -11.18 3.10
CA GLU A 236 -21.32 -10.02 2.30
C GLU A 236 -20.25 -9.68 1.25
N ALA A 237 -18.96 -9.72 1.64
CA ALA A 237 -17.87 -9.51 0.69
C ALA A 237 -17.79 -10.62 -0.38
N ARG A 238 -18.06 -11.88 -0.02
CA ARG A 238 -18.16 -13.00 -0.97
C ARG A 238 -19.29 -12.81 -1.96
N THR A 239 -20.46 -12.40 -1.47
CA THR A 239 -21.63 -12.10 -2.31
C THR A 239 -21.29 -11.02 -3.33
N ALA A 240 -20.72 -9.90 -2.87
CA ALA A 240 -20.29 -8.83 -3.77
C ALA A 240 -19.20 -9.27 -4.77
N ALA A 241 -18.30 -10.17 -4.37
CA ALA A 241 -17.24 -10.67 -5.24
C ALA A 241 -17.74 -11.63 -6.33
N ALA A 242 -18.93 -12.23 -6.19
CA ALA A 242 -19.53 -13.07 -7.22
C ALA A 242 -19.92 -12.28 -8.47
N ASP A 243 -20.22 -10.98 -8.31
CA ASP A 243 -20.74 -10.12 -9.36
C ASP A 243 -19.67 -9.22 -10.02
N VAL A 244 -18.41 -9.30 -9.57
CA VAL A 244 -17.33 -8.45 -10.07
C VAL A 244 -16.06 -9.23 -10.39
N SER A 245 -15.34 -8.79 -11.42
CA SER A 245 -14.02 -9.30 -11.72
C SER A 245 -12.99 -8.86 -10.68
N GLU A 246 -11.92 -9.64 -10.52
CA GLU A 246 -10.75 -9.18 -9.76
C GLU A 246 -10.14 -7.92 -10.42
N GLY A 247 -10.02 -6.84 -9.66
CA GLY A 247 -9.54 -5.56 -10.17
C GLY A 247 -9.22 -4.55 -9.07
N VAL A 248 -8.79 -3.36 -9.46
CA VAL A 248 -8.57 -2.22 -8.53
C VAL A 248 -9.68 -1.20 -8.74
N TYR A 249 -10.43 -0.94 -7.68
CA TYR A 249 -11.56 -0.01 -7.66
C TYR A 249 -11.25 1.10 -6.65
N TYR A 250 -11.17 2.35 -7.11
CA TYR A 250 -10.83 3.50 -6.27
C TYR A 250 -9.59 3.27 -5.38
N GLY A 251 -8.54 2.69 -5.98
CA GLY A 251 -7.28 2.38 -5.30
C GLY A 251 -7.32 1.18 -4.35
N THR A 252 -8.42 0.44 -4.29
CA THR A 252 -8.57 -0.76 -3.45
C THR A 252 -8.79 -1.97 -4.35
N ALA A 253 -7.94 -2.98 -4.23
CA ALA A 253 -8.20 -4.21 -4.98
C ALA A 253 -9.30 -5.03 -4.32
N PHE A 254 -10.18 -5.57 -5.16
CA PHE A 254 -11.33 -6.34 -4.76
C PHE A 254 -11.69 -7.36 -5.84
N GLY A 255 -12.33 -8.44 -5.41
CA GLY A 255 -12.74 -9.57 -6.24
C GLY A 255 -12.54 -10.90 -5.51
N PRO A 256 -12.83 -12.03 -6.19
CA PRO A 256 -12.82 -13.34 -5.56
C PRO A 256 -11.49 -13.73 -4.90
N ALA A 257 -10.35 -13.38 -5.52
CA ALA A 257 -9.04 -13.72 -4.99
C ALA A 257 -8.64 -12.78 -3.84
N SER A 258 -9.05 -11.50 -3.89
CA SER A 258 -8.89 -10.58 -2.77
C SER A 258 -9.69 -11.03 -1.54
N VAL A 259 -10.94 -11.49 -1.71
CA VAL A 259 -11.75 -12.03 -0.62
C VAL A 259 -11.13 -13.31 -0.05
N LYS A 260 -10.61 -14.21 -0.90
CA LYS A 260 -9.94 -15.44 -0.43
C LYS A 260 -8.71 -15.16 0.45
N ILE A 261 -7.97 -14.09 0.16
CA ILE A 261 -6.83 -13.68 1.00
C ILE A 261 -7.32 -13.18 2.37
N HIS A 262 -8.40 -12.40 2.39
CA HIS A 262 -8.97 -11.91 3.66
C HIS A 262 -9.65 -13.00 4.47
N ASP A 263 -10.16 -14.05 3.82
CA ASP A 263 -10.70 -15.25 4.49
C ASP A 263 -9.64 -15.95 5.36
N VAL A 264 -8.38 -16.02 4.88
CA VAL A 264 -7.24 -16.51 5.68
C VAL A 264 -6.83 -15.47 6.72
N ALA A 265 -6.71 -14.20 6.35
CA ALA A 265 -6.31 -13.15 7.27
C ALA A 265 -7.27 -13.04 8.48
N VAL A 266 -8.58 -13.11 8.26
CA VAL A 266 -9.59 -13.08 9.33
C VAL A 266 -9.43 -14.27 10.28
N ALA A 267 -9.18 -15.47 9.76
CA ALA A 267 -8.94 -16.65 10.61
C ALA A 267 -7.68 -16.45 11.47
N VAL A 268 -6.61 -15.89 10.90
CA VAL A 268 -5.38 -15.53 11.64
C VAL A 268 -5.66 -14.48 12.73
N GLU A 269 -6.38 -13.41 12.41
CA GLU A 269 -6.69 -12.34 13.38
C GLU A 269 -7.64 -12.82 14.50
N LEU A 270 -8.47 -13.84 14.25
CA LEU A 270 -9.28 -14.53 15.26
C LEU A 270 -8.49 -15.53 16.12
N GLY A 271 -7.22 -15.80 15.79
CA GLY A 271 -6.41 -16.82 16.45
C GLY A 271 -6.80 -18.25 16.08
N ASP A 272 -7.57 -18.45 15.01
CA ASP A 272 -7.96 -19.77 14.51
C ASP A 272 -6.98 -20.24 13.42
N SER A 273 -5.75 -20.51 13.85
CA SER A 273 -4.68 -20.99 12.99
C SER A 273 -4.98 -22.32 12.28
N PRO A 274 -5.65 -23.32 12.90
CA PRO A 274 -6.12 -24.51 12.17
C PRO A 274 -7.01 -24.17 10.98
N THR A 275 -8.01 -23.30 11.18
CA THR A 275 -8.89 -22.86 10.08
C THR A 275 -8.14 -22.03 9.05
N ALA A 276 -7.21 -21.16 9.46
CA ALA A 276 -6.39 -20.38 8.52
C ALA A 276 -5.57 -21.29 7.59
N VAL A 277 -4.93 -22.33 8.14
CA VAL A 277 -4.18 -23.33 7.35
C VAL A 277 -5.10 -24.14 6.45
N GLN A 278 -6.27 -24.56 6.95
CA GLN A 278 -7.27 -25.27 6.15
C GLN A 278 -7.77 -24.42 4.98
N ARG A 279 -8.10 -23.14 5.24
CA ARG A 279 -8.56 -22.18 4.23
C ARG A 279 -7.47 -21.89 3.21
N GLY A 280 -6.21 -21.84 3.62
CA GLY A 280 -5.06 -21.71 2.71
C GLY A 280 -4.97 -22.90 1.76
N GLY A 281 -4.99 -24.12 2.30
CA GLY A 281 -4.94 -25.36 1.52
C GLY A 281 -3.83 -25.34 0.45
N ASP A 282 -4.15 -25.84 -0.74
CA ASP A 282 -3.26 -25.77 -1.91
C ASP A 282 -3.45 -24.50 -2.74
N TRP A 283 -4.24 -23.53 -2.25
CA TRP A 283 -4.57 -22.34 -3.02
C TRP A 283 -3.40 -21.37 -3.08
N GLN A 284 -3.14 -20.86 -4.29
CA GLN A 284 -2.07 -19.90 -4.55
C GLN A 284 -2.65 -18.61 -5.15
N PRO A 285 -2.26 -17.42 -4.63
CA PRO A 285 -2.69 -16.15 -5.19
C PRO A 285 -2.31 -15.99 -6.68
N PRO A 286 -3.27 -15.66 -7.57
CA PRO A 286 -2.99 -15.46 -8.99
C PRO A 286 -1.92 -14.40 -9.26
N ARG A 287 -1.06 -14.62 -10.27
CA ARG A 287 0.03 -13.67 -10.63
C ARG A 287 -0.43 -12.28 -11.07
N ARG A 288 -1.73 -12.09 -11.38
CA ARG A 288 -2.32 -10.79 -11.70
C ARG A 288 -2.60 -9.92 -10.46
N LEU A 289 -2.66 -10.51 -9.27
CA LEU A 289 -2.82 -9.74 -8.04
C LEU A 289 -1.56 -8.91 -7.73
N PRO A 290 -1.71 -7.73 -7.09
CA PRO A 290 -0.58 -6.95 -6.62
C PRO A 290 0.39 -7.79 -5.76
N ALA A 291 1.69 -7.66 -6.01
CA ALA A 291 2.72 -8.46 -5.35
C ALA A 291 2.67 -8.34 -3.81
N GLU A 292 2.40 -7.14 -3.31
CA GLU A 292 2.19 -6.88 -1.87
C GLU A 292 1.09 -7.79 -1.30
N ARG A 293 -0.10 -7.79 -1.92
CA ARG A 293 -1.24 -8.60 -1.46
C ARG A 293 -0.94 -10.10 -1.48
N ARG A 294 -0.24 -10.57 -2.51
CA ARG A 294 0.22 -11.97 -2.59
C ARG A 294 1.23 -12.32 -1.51
N SER A 295 2.20 -11.45 -1.25
CA SER A 295 3.20 -11.70 -0.19
C SER A 295 2.59 -11.66 1.21
N HIS A 296 1.64 -10.75 1.47
CA HIS A 296 0.92 -10.68 2.74
C HIS A 296 0.17 -11.99 3.05
N TYR A 297 -0.49 -12.59 2.05
CA TYR A 297 -1.13 -13.90 2.18
C TYR A 297 -0.17 -14.97 2.71
N TYR A 298 1.02 -15.08 2.11
CA TYR A 298 2.01 -16.07 2.55
C TYR A 298 2.60 -15.75 3.93
N ILE A 299 2.69 -14.48 4.31
CA ILE A 299 3.15 -14.07 5.64
C ILE A 299 2.12 -14.48 6.72
N ASP A 300 0.83 -14.23 6.48
CA ASP A 300 -0.24 -14.64 7.40
C ASP A 300 -0.33 -16.18 7.49
N LEU A 301 -0.28 -16.87 6.35
CA LEU A 301 -0.28 -18.33 6.31
C LEU A 301 0.92 -18.92 7.06
N ALA A 302 2.11 -18.33 6.91
CA ALA A 302 3.30 -18.77 7.63
C ALA A 302 3.13 -18.64 9.15
N GLY A 303 2.52 -17.55 9.63
CA GLY A 303 2.20 -17.37 11.04
C GLY A 303 1.29 -18.48 11.56
N ALA A 304 0.19 -18.74 10.87
CA ALA A 304 -0.74 -19.81 11.23
C ALA A 304 -0.09 -21.20 11.20
N GLN A 305 0.74 -21.48 10.18
CA GLN A 305 1.49 -22.73 10.04
C GLN A 305 2.44 -22.96 11.23
N LEU A 306 3.11 -21.91 11.73
CA LEU A 306 3.96 -22.02 12.92
C LEU A 306 3.18 -22.38 14.17
N GLU A 307 2.02 -21.74 14.38
CA GLU A 307 1.19 -21.99 15.56
C GLU A 307 0.66 -23.42 15.63
N VAL A 308 0.44 -24.07 14.48
CA VAL A 308 0.03 -25.48 14.40
C VAL A 308 1.21 -26.46 14.24
N GLY A 309 2.45 -26.00 14.44
CA GLY A 309 3.65 -26.86 14.42
C GLY A 309 4.17 -27.24 13.03
N ARG A 310 3.69 -26.61 11.95
CA ARG A 310 4.12 -26.86 10.57
C ARG A 310 5.29 -25.96 10.16
N ALA A 311 6.44 -26.14 10.82
CA ALA A 311 7.61 -25.28 10.64
C ALA A 311 8.18 -25.30 9.20
N ASP A 312 8.19 -26.45 8.52
CA ASP A 312 8.65 -26.55 7.13
C ASP A 312 7.75 -25.75 6.17
N ASP A 313 6.43 -25.91 6.30
CA ASP A 313 5.45 -25.18 5.48
C ASP A 313 5.56 -23.67 5.72
N ALA A 314 5.71 -23.26 6.98
CA ALA A 314 5.89 -21.85 7.34
C ALA A 314 7.15 -21.26 6.69
N TYR A 315 8.27 -21.99 6.74
CA TYR A 315 9.51 -21.56 6.10
C TYR A 315 9.34 -21.41 4.58
N ALA A 316 8.68 -22.38 3.93
CA ALA A 316 8.40 -22.33 2.49
C ALA A 316 7.49 -21.13 2.13
N SER A 317 6.45 -20.86 2.93
CA SER A 317 5.58 -19.69 2.76
C SER A 317 6.37 -18.38 2.86
N LEU A 318 7.26 -18.24 3.85
CA LEU A 318 8.12 -17.05 3.97
C LEU A 318 9.09 -16.90 2.80
N GLN A 319 9.62 -18.00 2.27
CA GLN A 319 10.45 -17.97 1.06
C GLN A 319 9.66 -17.46 -0.15
N LEU A 320 8.43 -17.92 -0.34
CA LEU A 320 7.53 -17.44 -1.40
C LEU A 320 7.22 -15.94 -1.21
N ALA A 321 6.93 -15.50 0.01
CA ALA A 321 6.73 -14.08 0.31
C ALA A 321 7.95 -13.24 -0.11
N ARG A 322 9.16 -13.68 0.27
CA ARG A 322 10.43 -13.03 -0.09
C ARG A 322 10.66 -12.97 -1.60
N GLN A 323 10.36 -14.04 -2.33
CA GLN A 323 10.50 -14.06 -3.79
C GLN A 323 9.51 -13.12 -4.48
N ILE A 324 8.29 -13.01 -3.95
CA ILE A 324 7.22 -12.20 -4.54
C ILE A 324 7.42 -10.71 -4.28
N ALA A 325 7.73 -10.34 -3.03
CA ALA A 325 7.90 -8.96 -2.60
C ALA A 325 8.99 -8.87 -1.52
N PRO A 326 10.27 -8.80 -1.91
CA PRO A 326 11.39 -8.87 -0.97
C PRO A 326 11.39 -7.70 0.01
N GLN A 327 11.13 -6.46 -0.44
CA GLN A 327 11.11 -5.31 0.48
C GLN A 327 9.98 -5.41 1.48
N HIS A 328 8.75 -5.73 1.04
CA HIS A 328 7.61 -5.91 1.93
C HIS A 328 7.89 -7.00 2.98
N THR A 329 8.45 -8.13 2.55
CA THR A 329 8.79 -9.24 3.46
C THR A 329 9.87 -8.86 4.47
N ARG A 330 10.90 -8.12 4.05
CA ARG A 330 12.00 -7.67 4.92
C ARG A 330 11.54 -6.72 6.03
N GLU A 331 10.64 -5.81 5.69
CA GLU A 331 10.17 -4.79 6.62
C GLU A 331 8.96 -5.23 7.47
N HIS A 332 8.33 -6.37 7.14
CA HIS A 332 7.14 -6.83 7.84
C HIS A 332 7.45 -7.37 9.25
N PRO A 333 6.86 -6.81 10.33
CA PRO A 333 7.17 -7.23 11.71
C PRO A 333 6.90 -8.72 11.98
N ARG A 334 5.78 -9.27 11.47
CA ARG A 334 5.44 -10.70 11.64
C ARG A 334 6.48 -11.64 11.02
N VAL A 335 7.18 -11.23 9.97
CA VAL A 335 8.22 -12.05 9.33
C VAL A 335 9.41 -12.22 10.28
N ARG A 336 9.83 -11.14 10.95
CA ARG A 336 10.93 -11.20 11.92
C ARG A 336 10.58 -12.14 13.08
N LEU A 337 9.37 -12.02 13.62
CA LEU A 337 8.87 -12.89 14.69
C LEU A 337 8.83 -14.36 14.26
N ALA A 338 8.30 -14.64 13.07
CA ALA A 338 8.20 -15.98 12.50
C ALA A 338 9.59 -16.61 12.26
N LEU A 339 10.54 -15.86 11.70
CA LEU A 339 11.91 -16.33 11.48
C LEU A 339 12.65 -16.60 12.79
N SER A 340 12.51 -15.73 13.81
CA SER A 340 13.09 -15.99 15.14
C SER A 340 12.45 -17.21 15.80
N ALA A 341 11.14 -17.43 15.64
CA ALA A 341 10.47 -18.63 16.13
C ALA A 341 10.98 -19.91 15.42
N LEU A 342 11.13 -19.86 14.10
CA LEU A 342 11.71 -20.96 13.31
C LEU A 342 13.12 -21.30 13.79
N LEU A 343 13.97 -20.29 14.00
CA LEU A 343 15.34 -20.49 14.47
C LEU A 343 15.37 -21.17 15.85
N ARG A 344 14.52 -20.73 16.80
CA ARG A 344 14.43 -21.36 18.13
C ARG A 344 13.94 -22.80 18.08
N SER A 345 13.01 -23.10 17.15
CA SER A 345 12.48 -24.46 16.99
C SER A 345 13.45 -25.43 16.29
N ARG A 346 14.57 -24.93 15.73
CA ARG A 346 15.52 -25.71 14.93
C ARG A 346 16.95 -25.59 15.46
N PRO A 347 17.37 -26.48 16.38
CA PRO A 347 18.73 -26.49 16.95
C PRO A 347 19.83 -26.58 15.88
N THR A 348 19.54 -27.23 14.76
CA THR A 348 20.41 -27.38 13.58
C THR A 348 19.84 -26.64 12.37
N ALA A 349 19.50 -25.37 12.53
CA ALA A 349 19.10 -24.52 11.40
C ALA A 349 20.17 -24.53 10.29
N ASN A 350 19.72 -24.80 9.06
CA ASN A 350 20.57 -24.77 7.87
C ASN A 350 21.08 -23.34 7.57
N ALA A 351 22.10 -23.24 6.71
CA ALA A 351 22.67 -21.95 6.33
C ALA A 351 21.61 -21.00 5.73
N ASP A 352 20.71 -21.54 4.90
CA ASP A 352 19.67 -20.75 4.23
C ASP A 352 18.69 -20.07 5.19
N LEU A 353 18.29 -20.73 6.29
CA LEU A 353 17.45 -20.12 7.32
C LEU A 353 18.21 -19.03 8.08
N LYS A 354 19.48 -19.26 8.43
CA LYS A 354 20.32 -18.25 9.09
C LYS A 354 20.50 -17.02 8.21
N ASP A 355 20.77 -17.21 6.93
CA ASP A 355 20.90 -16.12 5.95
C ASP A 355 19.58 -15.35 5.80
N PHE A 356 18.44 -16.04 5.83
CA PHE A 356 17.13 -15.39 5.78
C PHE A 356 16.86 -14.56 7.05
N VAL A 357 17.14 -15.10 8.23
CA VAL A 357 17.06 -14.38 9.52
C VAL A 357 17.91 -13.11 9.48
N THR A 358 19.18 -13.21 9.06
CA THR A 358 20.09 -12.06 8.94
C THR A 358 19.59 -11.04 7.91
N TRP A 359 19.11 -11.50 6.74
CA TRP A 359 18.58 -10.61 5.71
C TRP A 359 17.35 -9.82 6.16
N ALA A 360 16.48 -10.43 6.97
CA ALA A 360 15.27 -9.81 7.50
C ALA A 360 15.52 -8.92 8.73
N GLY A 361 16.74 -8.94 9.28
CA GLY A 361 17.07 -8.27 10.55
C GLY A 361 16.32 -8.87 11.74
N ALA A 362 16.06 -10.18 11.71
CA ALA A 362 15.51 -10.92 12.83
C ALA A 362 16.65 -11.35 13.77
N HIS A 363 16.42 -11.29 15.07
CA HIS A 363 17.39 -11.65 16.12
C HIS A 363 16.81 -12.71 17.06
#